data_AF-A0A2D4S4C5-F1
#
_entry.id   AF-A0A2D4S4C5-F1
#
_cell.length_a   1.000
_cell.length_b   1.000
_cell.length_c   1.000
_cell.angle_alpha   90.00
_cell.angle_beta   90.00
_cell.angle_gamma   90.00
#
_symmetry.space_group_name_H-M   'P 1'
#
loop_
_entity.id
_entity.type
_entity.pdbx_description
1 polymer ?
#
loop_
_entity_poly.entity_id
_entity_poly.type
_entity_poly.pdbx_seq_one_letter_code
_entity_poly.pdbx_strand_id
1 'polypeptide(L)'
;MRIVAMDVCRLGSLINFFSMPSKKEDFAEWVSQKDVVDFLVSDANDDDIILHASAKTTLLNTVLVLKNELSKSDPHQMASWDYNNSGWSVCSGGGRDKSWVELPLESCKPSVLSKGEPLIFKRSFHGVRGRESYIEVSEKFLQVMDLHYMHELNSWCKLDKNGDIDEVIKIHKLEREGEEYGTVVSIRFSVLADYCYLTETAVVRLFDVDRIDHANFTSWGSSPEEVVAEQGVFGKRKIISHASYFRGVQAFSPIHEGKEEDTSEEQQYATFIAQDWKNKRVEEISCAPSAIDNYFTDSDKAFELSPAFFNAEVILKYKSDTDKYTLEERAITSRAGWYLKSYDINDAGQIHTYLGDLQKLPYSEQLHWKQYNEKPKTPISERSLETDFMGNCFKVCNPVEDLKRKLDELDSKGTTWWRMKNRVVKQSLHSVYSKSVDEWKEEILRLDQVLVEGLVKKQLKVNAKTLGQNPPDKDRELKLVEWCLLGCGFDAEHARSVLSPWHDAHNLRSVLKGHISGQTAEQIRIDAIKDFGSLRNHFNDLCERCHESLCVIFNALEENQQDKTGTQNI
;
A
#
# COMPACT_ATOMS: atom_id res chain seq x y z
N MET A 1 5.88 10.99 -9.66
CA MET A 1 7.32 10.86 -9.35
C MET A 1 7.75 12.05 -8.50
N ARG A 2 7.57 11.92 -7.18
CA ARG A 2 8.22 12.72 -6.14
C ARG A 2 8.36 11.76 -4.96
N ILE A 3 9.37 10.91 -5.03
CA ILE A 3 9.89 10.26 -3.83
C ILE A 3 10.68 11.38 -3.17
N VAL A 4 10.11 11.99 -2.13
CA VAL A 4 10.87 12.88 -1.25
C VAL A 4 11.75 11.95 -0.41
N ALA A 5 12.83 11.48 -1.04
CA ALA A 5 14.00 11.04 -0.32
C ALA A 5 14.45 12.25 0.49
N MET A 6 14.71 12.07 1.78
CA MET A 6 15.40 13.07 2.57
C MET A 6 16.64 13.49 1.76
N ASP A 7 16.80 14.80 1.55
CA ASP A 7 17.76 15.33 0.59
C ASP A 7 19.14 14.70 0.83
N VAL A 8 19.75 14.11 -0.21
CA VAL A 8 21.11 13.54 -0.13
C VAL A 8 22.07 14.61 0.43
N CYS A 9 21.78 15.89 0.17
CA CYS A 9 22.46 17.03 0.74
C CYS A 9 22.38 17.13 2.27
N ARG A 10 21.29 16.70 2.92
CA ARG A 10 21.12 16.75 4.40
C ARG A 10 21.88 15.67 5.13
N LEU A 11 21.81 14.42 4.67
CA LEU A 11 22.69 13.35 5.19
C LEU A 11 24.17 13.71 4.96
N GLY A 12 24.49 14.30 3.81
CA GLY A 12 25.81 14.85 3.52
C GLY A 12 26.23 15.96 4.50
N SER A 13 25.31 16.83 4.89
CA SER A 13 25.58 17.91 5.86
C SER A 13 25.90 17.34 7.25
N LEU A 14 25.20 16.29 7.68
CA LEU A 14 25.51 15.62 8.96
C LEU A 14 26.87 14.93 8.94
N ILE A 15 27.31 14.41 7.78
CA ILE A 15 28.67 13.86 7.60
C ILE A 15 29.75 14.93 7.80
N ASN A 16 29.48 16.18 7.42
CA ASN A 16 30.43 17.28 7.60
C ASN A 16 30.70 17.58 9.08
N PHE A 17 29.81 17.21 10.00
CA PHE A 17 30.03 17.42 11.44
C PHE A 17 31.23 16.64 11.98
N PHE A 18 31.56 15.49 11.39
CA PHE A 18 32.67 14.65 11.82
C PHE A 18 33.72 14.41 10.72
N SER A 19 33.59 15.06 9.56
CA SER A 19 34.58 15.00 8.48
C SER A 19 35.62 16.09 8.64
N MET A 20 36.79 15.75 9.19
CA MET A 20 37.88 16.70 9.40
C MET A 20 38.43 17.25 8.07
N PRO A 21 38.46 18.57 7.86
CA PRO A 21 39.04 19.17 6.65
C PRO A 21 40.57 19.05 6.59
N SER A 22 41.12 18.91 5.38
CA SER A 22 42.58 18.84 5.18
C SER A 22 43.26 20.22 5.14
N LYS A 23 42.52 21.30 4.84
CA LYS A 23 43.07 22.68 4.78
C LYS A 23 42.94 23.37 6.13
N LYS A 24 43.90 24.23 6.45
CA LYS A 24 43.99 24.89 7.77
C LYS A 24 42.89 25.93 7.97
N GLU A 25 42.55 26.71 6.95
CA GLU A 25 41.46 27.69 7.02
C GLU A 25 40.11 26.99 7.26
N ASP A 26 39.83 25.96 6.45
CA ASP A 26 38.62 25.13 6.57
C ASP A 26 38.54 24.43 7.94
N PHE A 27 39.68 24.03 8.51
CA PHE A 27 39.74 23.43 9.85
C PHE A 27 39.35 24.42 10.95
N ALA A 28 39.82 25.67 10.89
CA ALA A 28 39.46 26.68 11.88
C ALA A 28 37.96 27.01 11.85
N GLU A 29 37.37 27.03 10.64
CA GLU A 29 35.93 27.16 10.46
C GLU A 29 35.17 25.94 11.00
N TRP A 30 35.64 24.73 10.69
CA TRP A 30 35.06 23.48 11.17
C TRP A 30 35.09 23.39 12.71
N VAL A 31 36.19 23.73 13.37
CA VAL A 31 36.25 23.71 14.84
C VAL A 31 35.39 24.82 15.48
N SER A 32 34.93 25.83 14.73
CA SER A 32 34.07 26.88 15.28
C SER A 32 32.63 26.43 15.60
N GLN A 33 32.16 25.34 14.98
CA GLN A 33 30.80 24.79 15.13
C GLN A 33 29.65 25.80 14.95
N LYS A 34 29.85 26.84 14.14
CA LYS A 34 28.79 27.82 13.86
C LYS A 34 27.65 27.24 13.02
N ASP A 35 27.97 26.26 12.18
CA ASP A 35 27.04 25.57 11.30
C ASP A 35 26.02 24.67 12.02
N VAL A 36 26.27 24.31 13.29
CA VAL A 36 25.38 23.39 14.04
C VAL A 36 24.02 24.03 14.32
N VAL A 37 23.97 25.32 14.69
CA VAL A 37 22.71 26.03 14.94
C VAL A 37 21.91 26.15 13.64
N ASP A 38 22.56 26.61 12.57
CA ASP A 38 21.94 26.75 11.25
C ASP A 38 21.36 25.43 10.75
N PHE A 39 22.10 24.32 10.94
CA PHE A 39 21.62 22.98 10.60
C PHE A 39 20.36 22.60 11.40
N LEU A 40 20.38 22.77 12.73
CA LEU A 40 19.23 22.43 13.58
C LEU A 40 18.00 23.26 13.24
N VAL A 41 18.18 24.55 12.91
CA VAL A 41 17.08 25.43 12.57
C VAL A 41 16.55 25.12 11.17
N SER A 42 17.43 24.87 10.19
CA SER A 42 17.03 24.45 8.85
C SER A 42 16.26 23.13 8.88
N ASP A 43 16.74 22.14 9.64
CA ASP A 43 16.11 20.82 9.72
C ASP A 43 14.73 20.87 10.41
N ALA A 44 14.52 21.79 11.35
CA ALA A 44 13.23 21.97 12.02
C ALA A 44 12.17 22.68 11.16
N ASN A 45 12.55 23.26 10.01
CA ASN A 45 11.66 23.96 9.08
C ASN A 45 11.47 23.19 7.76
N ASP A 46 11.84 21.91 7.74
CA ASP A 46 11.77 21.08 6.55
C ASP A 46 10.61 20.07 6.62
N ASP A 47 10.25 19.47 5.50
CA ASP A 47 9.15 18.50 5.36
C ASP A 47 9.42 17.21 6.16
N ASP A 48 10.69 16.80 6.22
CA ASP A 48 11.19 15.69 7.03
C ASP A 48 12.20 16.24 8.06
N ILE A 49 12.08 15.87 9.33
CA ILE A 49 12.97 16.29 10.42
C ILE A 49 13.70 15.08 11.03
N ILE A 50 14.94 15.26 11.48
CA ILE A 50 15.70 14.21 12.16
C ILE A 50 15.20 14.04 13.60
N LEU A 51 14.70 12.84 13.92
CA LEU A 51 14.34 12.42 15.28
C LEU A 51 15.55 11.87 16.05
N HIS A 52 16.42 11.14 15.36
CA HIS A 52 17.60 10.52 15.95
C HIS A 52 18.76 10.55 14.98
N ALA A 53 19.96 10.86 15.46
CA ALA A 53 21.21 10.62 14.76
C ALA A 53 22.26 10.11 15.74
N SER A 54 22.95 9.03 15.36
CA SER A 54 24.07 8.49 16.11
C SER A 54 25.15 8.13 15.10
N ALA A 55 26.09 9.05 14.85
CA ALA A 55 27.15 8.87 13.87
C ALA A 55 28.47 9.43 14.37
N LYS A 56 29.50 8.58 14.47
CA LYS A 56 30.83 8.91 15.02
C LYS A 56 30.74 9.77 16.30
N THR A 57 31.07 11.05 16.20
CA THR A 57 31.11 12.04 17.29
C THR A 57 29.89 12.96 17.34
N THR A 58 28.80 12.58 16.66
CA THR A 58 27.55 13.33 16.60
C THR A 58 26.41 12.48 17.16
N LEU A 59 25.68 13.08 18.10
CA LEU A 59 24.46 12.54 18.68
C LEU A 59 23.33 13.57 18.56
N LEU A 60 22.16 13.11 18.15
CA LEU A 60 20.91 13.84 18.23
C LEU A 60 19.82 12.87 18.69
N ASN A 61 19.01 13.26 19.67
CA ASN A 61 17.87 12.49 20.16
C ASN A 61 16.68 13.40 20.42
N THR A 62 15.49 12.95 20.05
CA THR A 62 14.25 13.70 20.27
C THR A 62 13.46 13.14 21.44
N VAL A 63 13.03 14.04 22.31
CA VAL A 63 12.10 13.79 23.41
C VAL A 63 10.93 14.77 23.28
N LEU A 64 9.72 14.29 23.50
CA LEU A 64 8.54 15.16 23.60
C LEU A 64 8.32 15.56 25.06
N VAL A 65 8.02 16.82 25.30
CA VAL A 65 7.77 17.34 26.66
C VAL A 65 6.47 18.13 26.65
N LEU A 66 5.62 17.97 27.65
CA LEU A 66 4.40 18.78 27.80
C LEU A 66 4.75 20.27 27.75
N LYS A 67 4.04 21.04 26.91
CA LYS A 67 4.29 22.48 26.73
C LYS A 67 4.31 23.25 28.05
N ASN A 68 3.38 22.89 28.96
CA ASN A 68 3.29 23.48 30.29
C ASN A 68 4.54 23.20 31.15
N GLU A 69 5.08 21.98 31.11
CA GLU A 69 6.29 21.64 31.88
C GLU A 69 7.53 22.30 31.27
N LEU A 70 7.63 22.34 29.94
CA LEU A 70 8.72 23.04 29.24
C LEU A 70 8.72 24.54 29.56
N SER A 71 7.55 25.19 29.58
CA SER A 71 7.43 26.63 29.87
C SER A 71 7.89 27.03 31.29
N LYS A 72 7.86 26.09 32.24
CA LYS A 72 8.32 26.29 33.63
C LYS A 72 9.80 25.95 33.82
N SER A 73 10.43 25.34 32.82
CA SER A 73 11.81 24.89 32.90
C SER A 73 12.78 25.97 32.43
N ASP A 74 14.01 25.91 32.94
CA ASP A 74 15.11 26.77 32.47
C ASP A 74 15.86 26.05 31.34
N PRO A 75 15.81 26.57 30.09
CA PRO A 75 16.52 25.95 28.96
C PRO A 75 18.03 25.84 29.17
N HIS A 76 18.64 26.72 29.98
CA HIS A 76 20.08 26.63 30.28
C HIS A 76 20.42 25.42 31.14
N GLN A 77 19.50 24.96 32.00
CA GLN A 77 19.67 23.72 32.77
C GLN A 77 19.51 22.49 31.88
N MET A 78 18.71 22.60 30.81
CA MET A 78 18.50 21.50 29.86
C MET A 78 19.76 21.11 29.12
N ALA A 79 20.69 22.04 28.87
CA ALA A 79 21.98 21.76 28.24
C ALA A 79 22.88 20.79 29.06
N SER A 80 22.55 20.57 30.34
CA SER A 80 23.26 19.62 31.23
C SER A 80 22.65 18.21 31.27
N TRP A 81 21.87 17.86 30.24
CA TRP A 81 21.13 16.59 30.18
C TRP A 81 22.04 15.36 30.34
N ASP A 82 21.52 14.30 30.97
CA ASP A 82 22.19 13.00 31.16
C ASP A 82 21.38 11.83 30.54
N TYR A 83 20.69 12.14 29.44
CA TYR A 83 19.90 11.22 28.63
C TYR A 83 20.57 9.86 28.40
N ASN A 84 19.91 8.84 28.91
CA ASN A 84 20.15 7.46 28.55
C ASN A 84 18.98 6.98 27.70
N ASN A 85 19.25 6.46 26.50
CA ASN A 85 18.23 5.95 25.57
C ASN A 85 17.66 4.60 26.01
N SER A 86 17.57 4.36 27.32
CA SER A 86 16.98 3.18 27.90
C SER A 86 15.47 3.31 27.82
N GLY A 87 14.83 2.40 27.08
CA GLY A 87 13.41 2.17 27.22
C GLY A 87 13.08 1.66 28.62
N TRP A 88 11.95 0.98 28.74
CA TRP A 88 11.54 0.37 30.01
C TRP A 88 12.64 -0.57 30.55
N SER A 89 12.95 -0.45 31.83
CA SER A 89 14.00 -1.24 32.48
C SER A 89 13.55 -1.79 33.83
N VAL A 90 14.21 -2.86 34.29
CA VAL A 90 13.99 -3.40 35.64
C VAL A 90 15.11 -2.90 36.53
N CYS A 91 14.74 -2.12 37.54
CA CYS A 91 15.66 -1.59 38.52
C CYS A 91 15.55 -2.35 39.85
N SER A 92 16.70 -2.52 40.50
CA SER A 92 16.80 -3.14 41.83
C SER A 92 17.91 -2.44 42.64
N GLY A 93 17.77 -2.42 43.96
CA GLY A 93 18.66 -1.67 44.85
C GLY A 93 18.02 -0.39 45.41
N GLY A 94 18.84 0.59 45.82
CA GLY A 94 18.35 1.85 46.40
C GLY A 94 17.66 1.71 47.75
N GLY A 95 17.95 0.64 48.51
CA GLY A 95 17.32 0.35 49.80
C GLY A 95 15.88 -0.16 49.70
N ARG A 96 15.40 -0.52 48.50
CA ARG A 96 14.09 -1.15 48.31
C ARG A 96 14.21 -2.67 48.36
N ASP A 97 13.28 -3.32 49.05
CA ASP A 97 13.22 -4.78 49.19
C ASP A 97 12.74 -5.50 47.92
N LYS A 98 12.16 -4.77 46.96
CA LYS A 98 11.63 -5.32 45.71
C LYS A 98 12.11 -4.53 44.51
N SER A 99 12.41 -5.26 43.43
CA SER A 99 12.63 -4.67 42.11
C SER A 99 11.37 -3.99 41.59
N TRP A 100 11.54 -2.96 40.76
CA TRP A 100 10.45 -2.25 40.09
C TRP A 100 10.76 -2.05 38.61
N VAL A 101 9.74 -1.71 37.85
CA VAL A 101 9.90 -1.29 36.45
C VAL A 101 10.07 0.22 36.45
N GLU A 102 11.14 0.70 35.85
CA GLU A 102 11.42 2.12 35.65
C GLU A 102 10.91 2.56 34.28
N LEU A 103 10.22 3.69 34.25
CA LEU A 103 9.73 4.32 33.02
C LEU A 103 10.93 4.85 32.19
N PRO A 104 10.80 4.92 30.86
CA PRO A 104 11.77 5.64 30.05
C PRO A 104 11.95 7.06 30.60
N LEU A 105 13.21 7.51 30.68
CA LEU A 105 13.61 8.84 31.16
C LEU A 105 13.35 9.13 32.65
N GLU A 106 12.77 8.25 33.46
CA GLU A 106 12.39 8.55 34.85
C GLU A 106 13.53 9.13 35.71
N SER A 107 14.75 8.62 35.49
CA SER A 107 15.97 9.06 36.17
C SER A 107 16.74 10.17 35.43
N CYS A 108 16.28 10.64 34.26
CA CYS A 108 16.95 11.68 33.48
C CYS A 108 16.85 13.05 34.14
N LYS A 109 17.93 13.81 34.00
CA LYS A 109 18.07 15.20 34.39
C LYS A 109 18.20 16.09 33.15
N PRO A 110 17.80 17.36 33.24
CA PRO A 110 17.03 17.94 34.35
C PRO A 110 15.60 17.38 34.44
N SER A 111 14.90 17.64 35.54
CA SER A 111 13.59 17.04 35.88
C SER A 111 12.47 17.27 34.85
N VAL A 112 12.63 18.22 33.94
CA VAL A 112 11.73 18.40 32.79
C VAL A 112 11.83 17.23 31.81
N LEU A 113 13.02 16.65 31.61
CA LEU A 113 13.23 15.51 30.72
C LEU A 113 12.69 14.20 31.31
N SER A 114 12.67 14.05 32.65
CA SER A 114 12.08 12.85 33.27
C SER A 114 10.56 12.77 33.17
N LYS A 115 9.92 13.87 32.77
CA LYS A 115 8.50 13.92 32.41
C LYS A 115 8.28 13.86 30.90
N GLY A 116 9.34 13.63 30.14
CA GLY A 116 9.30 13.54 28.70
C GLY A 116 8.85 12.17 28.19
N GLU A 117 8.48 12.12 26.93
CA GLU A 117 8.12 10.92 26.18
C GLU A 117 9.14 10.72 25.05
N PRO A 118 9.97 9.66 25.09
CA PRO A 118 10.85 9.33 23.99
C PRO A 118 10.05 8.68 22.85
N LEU A 119 10.36 9.07 21.61
CA LEU A 119 9.75 8.47 20.41
C LEU A 119 10.57 7.31 19.84
N ILE A 120 11.88 7.32 20.06
CA ILE A 120 12.84 6.39 19.47
C ILE A 120 13.59 5.66 20.57
N PHE A 121 13.69 4.33 20.46
CA PHE A 121 14.46 3.48 21.36
C PHE A 121 15.54 2.74 20.57
N LYS A 122 16.80 2.97 20.91
CA LYS A 122 17.93 2.23 20.35
C LYS A 122 18.16 0.97 21.17
N ARG A 123 17.80 -0.17 20.59
CA ARG A 123 17.92 -1.49 21.23
C ARG A 123 19.20 -2.16 20.81
N SER A 124 19.80 -2.95 21.70
CA SER A 124 20.91 -3.84 21.36
C SER A 124 20.52 -5.29 21.58
N PHE A 125 20.74 -6.16 20.58
CA PHE A 125 20.64 -7.59 20.74
C PHE A 125 22.03 -8.22 20.76
N HIS A 126 22.68 -8.12 21.91
CA HIS A 126 24.05 -8.58 22.07
C HIS A 126 24.19 -10.06 21.69
N GLY A 127 25.19 -10.37 20.86
CA GLY A 127 25.50 -11.73 20.42
C GLY A 127 24.78 -12.19 19.14
N VAL A 128 23.89 -11.39 18.55
CA VAL A 128 23.21 -11.72 17.29
C VAL A 128 23.83 -10.96 16.13
N ARG A 129 24.73 -11.63 15.41
CA ARG A 129 25.45 -11.05 14.26
C ARG A 129 24.46 -10.52 13.21
N GLY A 130 24.65 -9.27 12.81
CA GLY A 130 23.80 -8.60 11.82
C GLY A 130 22.50 -8.00 12.37
N ARG A 131 22.20 -8.16 13.66
CA ARG A 131 21.08 -7.47 14.36
C ARG A 131 21.49 -6.96 15.75
N GLU A 132 22.77 -6.62 15.88
CA GLU A 132 23.38 -6.25 17.16
C GLU A 132 22.77 -4.98 17.75
N SER A 133 22.25 -4.10 16.90
CA SER A 133 21.39 -2.98 17.29
C SER A 133 20.30 -2.70 16.26
N TYR A 134 19.18 -2.16 16.73
CA TYR A 134 18.03 -1.77 15.90
C TYR A 134 17.24 -0.65 16.55
N ILE A 135 16.38 -0.02 15.77
CA ILE A 135 15.51 1.07 16.21
C ILE A 135 14.11 0.51 16.45
N GLU A 136 13.56 0.81 17.62
CA GLU A 136 12.13 0.72 17.91
C GLU A 136 11.55 2.14 17.98
N VAL A 137 10.28 2.28 17.62
CA VAL A 137 9.51 3.52 17.75
C VAL A 137 8.45 3.31 18.84
N SER A 138 8.08 4.37 19.55
CA SER A 138 7.00 4.34 20.55
C SER A 138 5.73 3.72 19.99
N GLU A 139 5.29 2.62 20.59
CA GLU A 139 4.07 1.92 20.21
C GLU A 139 2.83 2.83 20.30
N LYS A 140 2.78 3.69 21.33
CA LYS A 140 1.73 4.71 21.48
C LYS A 140 1.70 5.65 20.26
N PHE A 141 2.88 6.11 19.82
CA PHE A 141 2.99 6.97 18.65
C PHE A 141 2.54 6.25 17.38
N LEU A 142 3.02 5.02 17.16
CA LEU A 142 2.66 4.22 15.98
C LEU A 142 1.15 3.97 15.88
N GLN A 143 0.50 3.62 16.99
CA GLN A 143 -0.94 3.35 17.02
C GLN A 143 -1.79 4.61 16.83
N VAL A 144 -1.42 5.73 17.47
CA VAL A 144 -2.15 7.00 17.32
C VAL A 144 -2.04 7.54 15.89
N MET A 145 -0.90 7.34 15.23
CA MET A 145 -0.65 7.85 13.89
C MET A 145 -0.90 6.82 12.76
N ASP A 146 -1.42 5.64 13.09
CA ASP A 146 -1.70 4.50 12.19
C ASP A 146 -0.50 4.13 11.29
N LEU A 147 0.67 3.96 11.91
CA LEU A 147 1.92 3.66 11.22
C LEU A 147 2.28 2.18 11.29
N HIS A 148 2.59 1.61 10.13
CA HIS A 148 2.91 0.20 9.94
C HIS A 148 4.33 0.03 9.42
N TYR A 149 5.09 -0.91 9.98
CA TYR A 149 6.47 -1.14 9.55
C TYR A 149 6.53 -1.95 8.25
N MET A 150 7.26 -1.44 7.24
CA MET A 150 7.53 -2.14 5.99
C MET A 150 9.02 -2.51 5.90
N HIS A 151 9.31 -3.81 5.96
CA HIS A 151 10.68 -4.33 5.98
C HIS A 151 11.46 -3.99 4.71
N GLU A 152 10.79 -4.00 3.56
CA GLU A 152 11.36 -3.76 2.24
C GLU A 152 11.82 -2.32 2.07
N LEU A 153 11.17 -1.38 2.77
CA LEU A 153 11.47 0.05 2.73
C LEU A 153 12.34 0.50 3.90
N ASN A 154 12.48 -0.33 4.95
CA ASN A 154 13.14 0.04 6.21
C ASN A 154 12.53 1.31 6.84
N SER A 155 11.20 1.41 6.73
CA SER A 155 10.40 2.59 7.08
C SER A 155 9.09 2.21 7.75
N TRP A 156 8.57 3.10 8.60
CA TRP A 156 7.17 3.07 9.04
C TRP A 156 6.34 3.93 8.10
N CYS A 157 5.27 3.34 7.61
CA CYS A 157 4.45 3.88 6.54
C CYS A 157 2.98 3.92 6.94
N LYS A 158 2.21 4.76 6.25
CA LYS A 158 0.74 4.68 6.21
C LYS A 158 0.26 4.82 4.78
N LEU A 159 -1.05 4.75 4.57
CA LEU A 159 -1.63 5.02 3.25
C LEU A 159 -2.02 6.50 3.15
N ASP A 160 -1.77 7.11 1.99
CA ASP A 160 -2.30 8.43 1.67
C ASP A 160 -3.76 8.35 1.17
N LYS A 161 -4.35 9.51 0.88
CA LYS A 161 -5.72 9.62 0.33
C LYS A 161 -5.93 8.92 -1.03
N ASN A 162 -4.85 8.58 -1.73
CA ASN A 162 -4.87 7.86 -3.00
C ASN A 162 -4.61 6.35 -2.84
N GLY A 163 -4.44 5.87 -1.60
CA GLY A 163 -4.07 4.48 -1.31
C GLY A 163 -2.60 4.16 -1.63
N ASP A 164 -1.76 5.18 -1.84
CA ASP A 164 -0.33 5.02 -2.05
C ASP A 164 0.40 4.88 -0.71
N ILE A 165 1.49 4.11 -0.72
CA ILE A 165 2.33 3.94 0.46
C ILE A 165 3.08 5.23 0.71
N ASP A 166 2.91 5.74 1.91
CA ASP A 166 3.50 6.99 2.36
C ASP A 166 4.52 6.73 3.46
N GLU A 167 5.81 6.86 3.15
CA GLU A 167 6.90 6.67 4.11
C GLU A 167 6.97 7.84 5.09
N VAL A 168 6.71 7.57 6.37
CA VAL A 168 6.60 8.59 7.42
C VAL A 168 7.84 8.63 8.29
N ILE A 169 8.28 7.50 8.84
CA ILE A 169 9.53 7.40 9.60
C ILE A 169 10.51 6.55 8.81
N LYS A 170 11.67 7.10 8.47
CA LYS A 170 12.68 6.42 7.64
C LYS A 170 13.92 6.16 8.46
N ILE A 171 14.47 4.95 8.39
CA ILE A 171 15.76 4.60 9.00
C ILE A 171 16.84 4.63 7.91
N HIS A 172 17.74 5.60 8.02
CA HIS A 172 18.87 5.78 7.12
C HIS A 172 20.14 5.22 7.73
N LYS A 173 20.88 4.45 6.93
CA LYS A 173 22.29 4.17 7.21
C LYS A 173 23.14 5.28 6.64
N LEU A 174 23.99 5.87 7.48
CA LEU A 174 24.89 6.91 7.06
C LEU A 174 26.18 6.26 6.56
N GLU A 175 26.38 6.26 5.24
CA GLU A 175 27.53 5.62 4.60
C GLU A 175 28.20 6.60 3.63
N ARG A 176 29.53 6.61 3.58
CA ARG A 176 30.32 7.36 2.57
C ARG A 176 31.52 6.51 2.15
N GLU A 177 31.73 6.39 0.84
CA GLU A 177 32.84 5.61 0.25
C GLU A 177 32.90 4.15 0.74
N GLY A 178 31.76 3.57 1.13
CA GLY A 178 31.65 2.19 1.62
C GLY A 178 31.94 2.01 3.12
N GLU A 179 32.22 3.08 3.87
CA GLU A 179 32.31 3.06 5.33
C GLU A 179 30.97 3.47 5.96
N GLU A 180 30.49 2.69 6.94
CA GLU A 180 29.30 3.00 7.74
C GLU A 180 29.67 3.90 8.93
N TYR A 181 29.10 5.10 8.95
CA TYR A 181 29.35 6.13 9.96
C TYR A 181 28.33 6.10 11.10
N GLY A 182 27.11 5.61 10.85
CA GLY A 182 26.07 5.55 11.87
C GLY A 182 24.65 5.41 11.33
N THR A 183 23.68 5.68 12.21
CA THR A 183 22.23 5.58 11.90
C THR A 183 21.56 6.93 12.10
N VAL A 184 20.68 7.28 11.17
CA VAL A 184 19.83 8.47 11.23
C VAL A 184 18.38 8.05 11.07
N VAL A 185 17.48 8.57 11.90
CA VAL A 185 16.03 8.34 11.81
C VAL A 185 15.36 9.68 11.58
N SER A 186 14.61 9.78 10.48
CA SER A 186 13.83 10.97 10.16
C SER A 186 12.34 10.69 10.24
N ILE A 187 11.55 11.73 10.45
CA ILE A 187 10.09 11.68 10.40
C ILE A 187 9.53 12.82 9.56
N ARG A 188 8.40 12.59 8.90
CA ARG A 188 7.60 13.68 8.33
C ARG A 188 7.15 14.66 9.40
N PHE A 189 7.52 15.92 9.24
CA PHE A 189 7.24 16.98 10.20
C PHE A 189 5.76 17.14 10.49
N SER A 190 4.90 17.08 9.45
CA SER A 190 3.46 17.21 9.62
C SER A 190 2.88 16.14 10.57
N VAL A 191 3.36 14.89 10.48
CA VAL A 191 2.89 13.80 11.35
C VAL A 191 3.38 13.99 12.79
N LEU A 192 4.61 14.46 12.96
CA LEU A 192 5.13 14.82 14.29
C LEU A 192 4.33 15.98 14.90
N ALA A 193 3.98 16.97 14.08
CA ALA A 193 3.21 18.14 14.50
C ALA A 193 1.79 17.76 14.93
N ASP A 194 1.11 16.91 14.17
CA ASP A 194 -0.21 16.38 14.50
C ASP A 194 -0.19 15.67 15.87
N TYR A 195 0.80 14.80 16.10
CA TYR A 195 0.92 14.10 17.39
C TYR A 195 1.22 15.07 18.54
N CYS A 196 2.11 16.05 18.34
CA CYS A 196 2.42 17.06 19.35
C CYS A 196 1.22 17.95 19.68
N TYR A 197 0.37 18.23 18.69
CA TYR A 197 -0.89 18.94 18.89
C TYR A 197 -1.84 18.10 19.76
N LEU A 198 -2.09 16.84 19.41
CA LEU A 198 -2.98 15.93 20.15
C LEU A 198 -2.54 15.67 21.60
N THR A 199 -1.23 15.71 21.86
CA THR A 199 -0.66 15.38 23.18
C THR A 199 -0.25 16.61 23.99
N GLU A 200 -0.46 17.83 23.46
CA GLU A 200 -0.02 19.09 24.05
C GLU A 200 1.47 19.12 24.42
N THR A 201 2.31 18.54 23.56
CA THR A 201 3.76 18.49 23.73
C THR A 201 4.49 19.45 22.79
N ALA A 202 5.73 19.75 23.16
CA ALA A 202 6.74 20.41 22.34
C ALA A 202 7.88 19.42 22.08
N VAL A 203 8.63 19.68 21.02
CA VAL A 203 9.81 18.90 20.63
C VAL A 203 11.03 19.44 21.34
N VAL A 204 11.79 18.55 21.99
CA VAL A 204 13.09 18.84 22.59
C VAL A 204 14.12 17.90 21.97
N ARG A 205 15.03 18.44 21.17
CA ARG A 205 16.15 17.71 20.58
C ARG A 205 17.40 17.90 21.41
N LEU A 206 17.90 16.82 22.00
CA LEU A 206 19.16 16.76 22.72
C LEU A 206 20.27 16.49 21.70
N PHE A 207 21.30 17.33 21.66
CA PHE A 207 22.40 17.16 20.72
C PHE A 207 23.76 17.24 21.40
N ASP A 208 24.71 16.51 20.84
CA ASP A 208 26.12 16.53 21.22
C ASP A 208 26.99 16.36 19.97
N VAL A 209 27.89 17.30 19.72
CA VAL A 209 28.77 17.31 18.55
C VAL A 209 30.20 17.57 18.98
N ASP A 210 31.03 16.53 18.91
CA ASP A 210 32.48 16.67 19.09
C ASP A 210 33.20 16.74 17.74
N ARG A 211 34.13 17.68 17.62
CA ARG A 211 35.04 17.83 16.49
C ARG A 211 36.46 17.81 17.03
N ILE A 212 37.17 16.69 16.88
CA ILE A 212 38.46 16.46 17.52
C ILE A 212 39.48 16.02 16.48
N ASP A 213 40.60 16.75 16.40
CA ASP A 213 41.83 16.23 15.80
C ASP A 213 42.53 15.33 16.82
N HIS A 214 42.24 14.03 16.76
CA HIS A 214 42.77 13.03 17.68
C HIS A 214 44.30 12.92 17.67
N ALA A 215 44.98 13.39 16.61
CA ALA A 215 46.43 13.35 16.56
C ALA A 215 47.08 14.43 17.43
N ASN A 216 46.42 15.58 17.58
CA ASN A 216 46.98 16.76 18.26
C ASN A 216 46.23 17.16 19.55
N PHE A 217 45.06 16.55 19.81
CA PHE A 217 44.30 16.81 21.03
C PHE A 217 44.94 16.17 22.26
N THR A 218 45.16 16.97 23.30
CA THR A 218 45.76 16.51 24.57
C THR A 218 44.85 16.74 25.78
N SER A 219 44.23 17.92 25.88
CA SER A 219 43.27 18.24 26.93
C SER A 219 42.42 19.46 26.57
N TRP A 220 41.27 19.62 27.22
CA TRP A 220 40.34 20.74 27.01
C TRP A 220 40.82 22.08 27.60
N GLY A 221 41.90 22.11 28.40
CA GLY A 221 42.39 23.33 29.05
C GLY A 221 41.37 23.96 30.04
N SER A 222 41.76 25.07 30.66
CA SER A 222 40.99 25.75 31.72
C SER A 222 40.09 26.89 31.24
N SER A 223 40.03 27.16 29.93
CA SER A 223 39.14 28.20 29.39
C SER A 223 37.67 27.90 29.69
N PRO A 224 36.85 28.92 29.97
CA PRO A 224 35.43 28.75 30.21
C PRO A 224 34.70 28.30 28.94
N GLU A 225 33.56 27.65 29.12
CA GLU A 225 32.62 27.33 28.05
C GLU A 225 31.87 28.61 27.63
N GLU A 226 31.58 28.72 26.33
CA GLU A 226 30.63 29.69 25.78
C GLU A 226 29.20 29.18 25.95
N VAL A 227 28.29 30.02 26.41
CA VAL A 227 26.86 29.72 26.46
C VAL A 227 26.21 30.24 25.17
N VAL A 228 25.58 29.33 24.42
CA VAL A 228 24.84 29.65 23.20
C VAL A 228 23.35 29.63 23.52
N ALA A 229 22.61 30.66 23.12
CA ALA A 229 21.18 30.80 23.32
C ALA A 229 20.57 31.63 22.18
N GLU A 230 20.22 30.97 21.08
CA GLU A 230 19.70 31.62 19.87
C GLU A 230 18.77 30.68 19.10
N GLN A 231 17.72 31.23 18.49
CA GLN A 231 16.79 30.50 17.59
C GLN A 231 16.24 29.18 18.18
N GLY A 232 15.98 29.16 19.50
CA GLY A 232 15.47 27.98 20.22
C GLY A 232 16.54 26.92 20.54
N VAL A 233 17.81 27.17 20.22
CA VAL A 233 18.97 26.35 20.59
C VAL A 233 19.63 26.93 21.84
N PHE A 234 19.86 26.06 22.83
CA PHE A 234 20.49 26.39 24.10
C PHE A 234 21.58 25.37 24.40
N GLY A 235 22.81 25.80 24.62
CA GLY A 235 23.92 24.86 24.83
C GLY A 235 25.20 25.48 25.33
N LYS A 236 26.18 24.61 25.53
CA LYS A 236 27.54 24.94 25.94
C LYS A 236 28.50 24.53 24.84
N ARG A 237 29.27 25.50 24.36
CA ARG A 237 30.28 25.31 23.33
C ARG A 237 31.66 25.58 23.89
N LYS A 238 32.62 24.72 23.58
CA LYS A 238 34.02 24.97 23.90
C LYS A 238 34.87 24.77 22.67
N ILE A 239 35.74 25.75 22.40
CA ILE A 239 36.60 25.79 21.23
C ILE A 239 38.04 25.94 21.70
N ILE A 240 38.92 25.04 21.23
CA ILE A 240 40.38 25.13 21.39
C ILE A 240 41.05 24.89 20.02
N SER A 241 42.37 25.01 19.95
CA SER A 241 43.10 24.98 18.66
C SER A 241 42.95 23.70 17.85
N HIS A 242 42.66 22.56 18.48
CA HIS A 242 42.61 21.24 17.83
C HIS A 242 41.29 20.50 18.09
N ALA A 243 40.35 21.10 18.82
CA ALA A 243 39.10 20.44 19.15
C ALA A 243 38.00 21.43 19.54
N SER A 244 36.76 21.01 19.36
CA SER A 244 35.59 21.66 19.93
C SER A 244 34.53 20.65 20.30
N TYR A 245 33.69 21.00 21.26
CA TYR A 245 32.41 20.34 21.48
C TYR A 245 31.29 21.37 21.55
N PHE A 246 30.11 20.96 21.12
CA PHE A 246 28.88 21.70 21.32
C PHE A 246 27.78 20.75 21.75
N ARG A 247 27.34 20.91 23.00
CA ARG A 247 26.30 20.09 23.61
C ARG A 247 25.16 20.97 24.09
N GLY A 248 23.93 20.56 23.82
CA GLY A 248 22.79 21.38 24.16
C GLY A 248 21.45 20.75 23.85
N VAL A 249 20.44 21.60 23.82
CA VAL A 249 19.07 21.28 23.43
C VAL A 249 18.58 22.26 22.38
N GLN A 250 17.72 21.81 21.48
CA GLN A 250 16.84 22.66 20.70
C GLN A 250 15.41 22.38 21.10
N ALA A 251 14.64 23.41 21.45
CA ALA A 251 13.26 23.28 21.87
C ALA A 251 12.34 24.14 20.99
N PHE A 252 11.27 23.55 20.46
CA PHE A 252 10.28 24.26 19.66
C PHE A 252 8.92 23.56 19.73
N SER A 253 7.86 24.30 19.46
CA SER A 253 6.51 23.73 19.28
C SER A 253 6.25 23.60 17.79
N PRO A 254 6.06 22.38 17.25
CA PRO A 254 5.68 22.21 15.86
C PRO A 254 4.39 22.97 15.56
N ILE A 255 4.36 23.66 14.41
CA ILE A 255 3.15 24.32 13.94
C ILE A 255 2.28 23.22 13.32
N HIS A 256 1.16 22.92 13.97
CA HIS A 256 0.12 22.09 13.38
C HIS A 256 -0.67 22.96 12.40
N GLU A 257 -0.50 22.68 11.11
CA GLU A 257 -1.40 23.18 10.08
C GLU A 257 -2.70 22.39 10.21
N GLY A 258 -3.60 22.90 11.07
CA GLY A 258 -4.90 22.29 11.26
C GLY A 258 -5.58 22.09 9.92
N LYS A 259 -5.71 20.84 9.50
CA LYS A 259 -6.77 20.48 8.55
C LYS A 259 -8.04 20.48 9.37
N GLU A 260 -8.66 21.64 9.53
CA GLU A 260 -10.09 21.65 9.81
C GLU A 260 -10.71 20.81 8.69
N GLU A 261 -11.27 19.65 9.05
CA GLU A 261 -11.92 18.71 8.12
C GLU A 261 -13.14 19.32 7.40
N ASP A 262 -13.36 20.65 7.46
CA ASP A 262 -14.52 21.32 6.90
C ASP A 262 -14.29 22.76 6.36
N THR A 263 -13.05 23.26 6.27
CA THR A 263 -12.79 24.56 5.59
C THR A 263 -11.93 24.40 4.36
N SER A 264 -12.61 24.13 3.25
CA SER A 264 -12.38 24.80 1.96
C SER A 264 -10.93 25.19 1.62
N GLU A 265 -10.00 24.24 1.53
CA GLU A 265 -9.21 24.26 0.30
C GLU A 265 -10.25 24.12 -0.82
N GLU A 266 -10.23 24.99 -1.83
CA GLU A 266 -11.12 24.86 -2.99
C GLU A 266 -10.88 23.49 -3.62
N GLN A 267 -11.60 22.47 -3.11
CA GLN A 267 -11.42 21.11 -3.53
C GLN A 267 -11.77 21.09 -5.00
N GLN A 268 -10.76 20.82 -5.83
CA GLN A 268 -10.95 20.86 -7.26
C GLN A 268 -11.83 19.68 -7.64
N TYR A 269 -12.83 19.97 -8.47
CA TYR A 269 -13.74 18.97 -9.02
C TYR A 269 -13.69 19.03 -10.53
N ALA A 270 -13.62 17.86 -11.14
CA ALA A 270 -13.69 17.74 -12.59
C ALA A 270 -15.11 17.97 -13.11
N THR A 271 -15.20 18.18 -14.42
CA THR A 271 -16.45 18.23 -15.17
C THR A 271 -16.54 17.04 -16.09
N PHE A 272 -17.76 16.53 -16.28
CA PHE A 272 -18.04 15.35 -17.08
C PHE A 272 -19.27 15.59 -17.96
N ILE A 273 -19.21 15.11 -19.20
CA ILE A 273 -20.37 14.92 -20.07
C ILE A 273 -21.26 13.87 -19.41
N ALA A 274 -22.39 14.32 -18.89
CA ALA A 274 -23.35 13.51 -18.17
C ALA A 274 -24.75 13.64 -18.79
N GLN A 275 -25.55 12.59 -18.62
CA GLN A 275 -26.97 12.62 -18.96
C GLN A 275 -27.74 13.17 -17.77
N ASP A 276 -28.05 14.48 -17.80
CA ASP A 276 -28.87 15.13 -16.80
C ASP A 276 -30.31 14.61 -16.88
N TRP A 277 -30.64 13.68 -15.99
CA TRP A 277 -31.98 13.11 -15.91
C TRP A 277 -33.03 14.07 -15.37
N LYS A 278 -32.63 15.07 -14.58
CA LYS A 278 -33.55 16.08 -14.05
C LYS A 278 -34.03 16.98 -15.18
N ASN A 279 -33.09 17.51 -15.95
CA ASN A 279 -33.36 18.48 -17.01
C ASN A 279 -33.48 17.86 -18.41
N LYS A 280 -33.35 16.54 -18.53
CA LYS A 280 -33.49 15.77 -19.78
C LYS A 280 -32.56 16.25 -20.90
N ARG A 281 -31.30 16.55 -20.56
CA ARG A 281 -30.28 17.02 -21.51
C ARG A 281 -28.95 16.31 -21.29
N VAL A 282 -28.07 16.36 -22.30
CA VAL A 282 -26.69 15.87 -22.19
C VAL A 282 -25.77 17.08 -22.24
N GLU A 283 -25.05 17.34 -21.15
CA GLU A 283 -24.18 18.50 -21.03
C GLU A 283 -22.95 18.19 -20.18
N GLU A 284 -21.97 19.08 -20.20
CA GLU A 284 -20.80 18.99 -19.33
C GLU A 284 -21.12 19.62 -17.97
N ILE A 285 -21.11 18.79 -16.91
CA ILE A 285 -21.54 19.14 -15.55
C ILE A 285 -20.38 18.89 -14.59
N SER A 286 -20.16 19.80 -13.64
CA SER A 286 -19.20 19.57 -12.57
C SER A 286 -19.74 18.53 -11.58
N CYS A 287 -18.88 17.62 -11.10
CA CYS A 287 -19.24 16.72 -10.00
C CYS A 287 -19.11 17.39 -8.62
N ALA A 288 -18.83 18.70 -8.55
CA ALA A 288 -18.73 19.41 -7.28
C ALA A 288 -20.05 19.33 -6.48
N PRO A 289 -19.99 19.26 -5.13
CA PRO A 289 -21.20 19.28 -4.29
C PRO A 289 -22.08 20.51 -4.51
N SER A 290 -21.51 21.62 -4.98
CA SER A 290 -22.26 22.83 -5.31
C SER A 290 -23.00 22.75 -6.65
N ALA A 291 -22.64 21.84 -7.54
CA ALA A 291 -23.13 21.72 -8.91
C ALA A 291 -24.15 20.59 -9.15
N ILE A 292 -24.25 19.63 -8.22
CA ILE A 292 -25.22 18.54 -8.25
C ILE A 292 -26.06 18.53 -6.98
N ASP A 293 -27.27 17.97 -7.04
CA ASP A 293 -28.14 17.80 -5.88
C ASP A 293 -28.71 16.37 -5.82
N ASN A 294 -29.14 15.96 -4.64
CA ASN A 294 -29.83 14.67 -4.49
C ASN A 294 -31.24 14.71 -5.12
N TYR A 295 -31.85 13.52 -5.26
CA TYR A 295 -33.16 13.37 -5.88
C TYR A 295 -34.32 14.08 -5.13
N PHE A 296 -34.15 14.36 -3.84
CA PHE A 296 -35.20 14.91 -2.97
C PHE A 296 -35.15 16.44 -2.86
N THR A 297 -34.06 17.07 -3.29
CA THR A 297 -33.89 18.53 -3.24
C THR A 297 -34.51 19.18 -4.47
N ASP A 298 -35.42 20.12 -4.22
CA ASP A 298 -35.99 20.97 -5.26
C ASP A 298 -34.97 22.03 -5.70
N SER A 299 -34.42 21.86 -6.90
CA SER A 299 -33.38 22.71 -7.48
C SER A 299 -33.33 22.52 -9.00
N ASP A 300 -32.67 23.40 -9.73
CA ASP A 300 -32.47 23.22 -11.18
C ASP A 300 -31.20 22.42 -11.53
N LYS A 301 -30.45 21.95 -10.52
CA LYS A 301 -29.17 21.23 -10.72
C LYS A 301 -29.39 19.77 -11.08
N ALA A 302 -28.44 19.19 -11.81
CA ALA A 302 -28.47 17.78 -12.15
C ALA A 302 -28.49 16.89 -10.91
N PHE A 303 -29.13 15.72 -11.02
CA PHE A 303 -29.12 14.74 -9.95
C PHE A 303 -27.72 14.17 -9.76
N GLU A 304 -27.34 13.86 -8.51
CA GLU A 304 -26.11 13.12 -8.20
C GLU A 304 -26.07 11.74 -8.88
N LEU A 305 -27.25 11.15 -9.15
CA LEU A 305 -27.44 9.90 -9.88
C LEU A 305 -27.48 10.08 -11.41
N SER A 306 -27.21 11.28 -11.94
CA SER A 306 -27.07 11.48 -13.38
C SER A 306 -25.84 10.72 -13.87
N PRO A 307 -25.97 9.81 -14.86
CA PRO A 307 -24.86 8.99 -15.30
C PRO A 307 -23.92 9.76 -16.24
N ALA A 308 -22.62 9.59 -16.04
CA ALA A 308 -21.56 9.95 -16.98
C ALA A 308 -21.04 8.69 -17.68
N PHE A 309 -20.63 8.82 -18.94
CA PHE A 309 -20.23 7.69 -19.79
C PHE A 309 -18.75 7.82 -20.18
N PHE A 310 -18.09 6.68 -20.30
CA PHE A 310 -16.66 6.57 -20.45
C PHE A 310 -16.30 5.47 -21.44
N ASN A 311 -15.22 5.68 -22.18
CA ASN A 311 -14.57 4.60 -22.90
C ASN A 311 -14.07 3.55 -21.89
N ALA A 312 -14.33 2.27 -22.18
CA ALA A 312 -14.01 1.16 -21.28
C ALA A 312 -12.52 1.01 -20.92
N GLU A 313 -11.62 1.63 -21.69
CA GLU A 313 -10.19 1.70 -21.38
C GLU A 313 -9.88 2.38 -20.03
N VAL A 314 -10.82 3.18 -19.47
CA VAL A 314 -10.66 3.81 -18.14
C VAL A 314 -10.34 2.81 -17.03
N ILE A 315 -10.81 1.56 -17.15
CA ILE A 315 -10.61 0.49 -16.15
C ILE A 315 -9.26 -0.21 -16.29
N LEU A 316 -8.59 -0.12 -17.44
CA LEU A 316 -7.33 -0.84 -17.68
C LEU A 316 -6.24 -0.48 -16.66
N LYS A 317 -6.21 0.79 -16.22
CA LYS A 317 -5.35 1.25 -15.12
C LYS A 317 -5.53 0.36 -13.87
N TYR A 318 -6.76 0.14 -13.44
CA TYR A 318 -7.08 -0.61 -12.23
C TYR A 318 -6.86 -2.11 -12.37
N LYS A 319 -7.02 -2.67 -13.58
CA LYS A 319 -6.67 -4.08 -13.87
C LYS A 319 -5.19 -4.38 -13.88
N SER A 320 -4.37 -3.37 -14.18
CA SER A 320 -2.92 -3.53 -14.34
C SER A 320 -2.16 -3.58 -13.01
N ASP A 321 -2.70 -2.95 -11.96
CA ASP A 321 -2.09 -2.85 -10.64
C ASP A 321 -3.02 -3.46 -9.57
N THR A 322 -2.99 -4.80 -9.48
CA THR A 322 -3.80 -5.58 -8.52
C THR A 322 -3.31 -5.47 -7.09
N ASP A 323 -2.09 -4.96 -6.86
CA ASP A 323 -1.53 -4.76 -5.52
C ASP A 323 -2.07 -3.48 -4.88
N LYS A 324 -2.49 -2.50 -5.69
CA LYS A 324 -3.10 -1.25 -5.24
C LYS A 324 -4.63 -1.26 -5.36
N TYR A 325 -5.17 -1.76 -6.47
CA TYR A 325 -6.61 -1.68 -6.75
C TYR A 325 -7.26 -3.04 -6.64
N THR A 326 -8.43 -3.07 -6.00
CA THR A 326 -9.34 -4.23 -6.07
C THR A 326 -10.52 -3.85 -6.93
N LEU A 327 -10.70 -4.61 -8.01
CA LEU A 327 -11.83 -4.46 -8.91
C LEU A 327 -12.89 -5.50 -8.53
N GLU A 328 -14.02 -5.02 -8.07
CA GLU A 328 -15.21 -5.84 -7.90
C GLU A 328 -16.07 -5.77 -9.17
N GLU A 329 -17.18 -6.48 -9.18
CA GLU A 329 -18.06 -6.53 -10.34
C GLU A 329 -18.57 -5.15 -10.77
N ARG A 330 -18.84 -4.28 -9.79
CA ARG A 330 -19.37 -2.93 -9.99
C ARG A 330 -18.68 -1.86 -9.16
N ALA A 331 -17.66 -2.22 -8.39
CA ALA A 331 -16.98 -1.28 -7.51
C ALA A 331 -15.47 -1.33 -7.75
N ILE A 332 -14.81 -0.21 -7.47
CA ILE A 332 -13.35 -0.11 -7.51
C ILE A 332 -12.91 0.40 -6.15
N THR A 333 -11.99 -0.29 -5.51
CA THR A 333 -11.40 0.19 -4.26
C THR A 333 -9.90 0.36 -4.44
N SER A 334 -9.36 1.45 -3.90
CA SER A 334 -7.92 1.71 -3.85
C SER A 334 -7.45 1.59 -2.41
N ARG A 335 -7.03 0.39 -2.01
CA ARG A 335 -6.72 0.03 -0.61
C ARG A 335 -7.69 0.71 0.38
N ALA A 336 -7.18 1.53 1.30
CA ALA A 336 -7.98 2.33 2.24
C ALA A 336 -8.12 3.81 1.83
N GLY A 337 -7.72 4.20 0.61
CA GLY A 337 -7.72 5.58 0.15
C GLY A 337 -9.10 6.04 -0.32
N TRP A 338 -9.67 5.36 -1.32
CA TRP A 338 -10.97 5.73 -1.90
C TRP A 338 -11.69 4.51 -2.49
N TYR A 339 -12.99 4.66 -2.71
CA TYR A 339 -13.80 3.68 -3.44
C TYR A 339 -14.73 4.36 -4.45
N LEU A 340 -14.84 3.76 -5.63
CA LEU A 340 -15.92 4.03 -6.58
C LEU A 340 -17.04 3.03 -6.30
N LYS A 341 -18.19 3.52 -5.83
CA LYS A 341 -19.29 2.68 -5.35
C LYS A 341 -19.92 1.83 -6.45
N SER A 342 -20.18 2.44 -7.61
CA SER A 342 -20.89 1.75 -8.69
C SER A 342 -20.38 2.16 -10.07
N TYR A 343 -20.14 1.17 -10.92
CA TYR A 343 -20.02 1.31 -12.36
C TYR A 343 -20.63 0.08 -13.04
N ASP A 344 -20.98 0.21 -14.31
CA ASP A 344 -21.42 -0.92 -15.13
C ASP A 344 -21.20 -0.61 -16.63
N ILE A 345 -21.49 -1.57 -17.50
CA ILE A 345 -21.24 -1.46 -18.94
C ILE A 345 -22.53 -1.55 -19.71
N ASN A 346 -22.83 -0.52 -20.51
CA ASN A 346 -24.02 -0.51 -21.35
C ASN A 346 -23.85 -1.32 -22.64
N ASP A 347 -24.92 -1.41 -23.42
CA ASP A 347 -24.98 -2.19 -24.67
C ASP A 347 -23.97 -1.70 -25.74
N ALA A 348 -23.60 -0.42 -25.71
CA ALA A 348 -22.57 0.14 -26.57
C ALA A 348 -21.13 -0.15 -26.11
N GLY A 349 -20.94 -0.87 -24.99
CA GLY A 349 -19.64 -1.16 -24.41
C GLY A 349 -19.00 0.04 -23.70
N GLN A 350 -19.80 1.04 -23.32
CA GLN A 350 -19.34 2.18 -22.54
C GLN A 350 -19.49 1.88 -21.06
N ILE A 351 -18.51 2.32 -20.28
CA ILE A 351 -18.59 2.29 -18.83
C ILE A 351 -19.40 3.50 -18.40
N HIS A 352 -20.34 3.28 -17.49
CA HIS A 352 -21.10 4.37 -16.89
C HIS A 352 -21.03 4.30 -15.36
N THR A 353 -21.04 5.47 -14.74
CA THR A 353 -21.09 5.69 -13.29
C THR A 353 -21.77 7.03 -13.01
N TYR A 354 -22.09 7.30 -11.75
CA TYR A 354 -22.87 8.47 -11.35
C TYR A 354 -21.98 9.65 -10.92
N LEU A 355 -22.45 10.88 -11.16
CA LEU A 355 -21.71 12.10 -10.77
C LEU A 355 -21.37 12.13 -9.27
N GLY A 356 -22.29 11.69 -8.40
CA GLY A 356 -22.08 11.60 -6.95
C GLY A 356 -21.06 10.55 -6.52
N ASP A 357 -20.82 9.52 -7.34
CA ASP A 357 -19.77 8.54 -7.08
C ASP A 357 -18.40 9.09 -7.55
N LEU A 358 -18.36 9.78 -8.69
CA LEU A 358 -17.15 10.48 -9.18
C LEU A 358 -16.72 11.61 -8.24
N GLN A 359 -17.66 12.30 -7.62
CA GLN A 359 -17.41 13.36 -6.64
C GLN A 359 -16.52 12.88 -5.47
N LYS A 360 -16.69 11.63 -5.04
CA LYS A 360 -15.97 11.06 -3.88
C LYS A 360 -14.54 10.65 -4.21
N LEU A 361 -14.19 10.60 -5.50
CA LEU A 361 -12.84 10.25 -5.92
C LEU A 361 -11.87 11.41 -5.66
N PRO A 362 -10.59 11.13 -5.36
CA PRO A 362 -9.54 12.14 -5.38
C PRO A 362 -9.50 12.86 -6.72
N TYR A 363 -9.14 14.14 -6.73
CA TYR A 363 -9.14 14.94 -7.96
C TYR A 363 -8.25 14.36 -9.07
N SER A 364 -7.11 13.75 -8.73
CA SER A 364 -6.25 13.02 -9.66
C SER A 364 -6.98 11.87 -10.38
N GLU A 365 -7.83 11.14 -9.66
CA GLU A 365 -8.67 10.09 -10.23
C GLU A 365 -9.81 10.70 -11.05
N GLN A 366 -10.46 11.76 -10.59
CA GLN A 366 -11.46 12.46 -11.40
C GLN A 366 -10.90 12.92 -12.77
N LEU A 367 -9.66 13.42 -12.80
CA LEU A 367 -8.97 13.78 -14.03
C LEU A 367 -8.66 12.57 -14.92
N HIS A 368 -8.27 11.43 -14.34
CA HIS A 368 -8.13 10.17 -15.08
C HIS A 368 -9.44 9.79 -15.76
N TRP A 369 -10.54 9.76 -15.02
CA TRP A 369 -11.88 9.48 -15.59
C TRP A 369 -12.26 10.49 -16.66
N LYS A 370 -11.96 11.78 -16.47
CA LYS A 370 -12.27 12.83 -17.44
C LYS A 370 -11.60 12.60 -18.80
N GLN A 371 -10.39 12.02 -18.85
CA GLN A 371 -9.70 11.71 -20.11
C GLN A 371 -10.46 10.72 -20.99
N TYR A 372 -11.25 9.84 -20.39
CA TYR A 372 -12.01 8.80 -21.08
C TYR A 372 -13.50 9.14 -21.23
N ASN A 373 -13.93 10.31 -20.76
CA ASN A 373 -15.34 10.69 -20.77
C ASN A 373 -15.84 10.96 -22.20
N GLU A 374 -16.97 10.36 -22.55
CA GLU A 374 -17.58 10.48 -23.88
C GLU A 374 -19.10 10.61 -23.79
N LYS A 375 -19.74 11.03 -24.89
CA LYS A 375 -21.21 11.13 -24.96
C LYS A 375 -21.86 9.75 -24.87
N PRO A 376 -23.05 9.64 -24.24
CA PRO A 376 -23.82 8.40 -24.23
C PRO A 376 -24.17 7.98 -25.67
N LYS A 377 -23.86 6.72 -26.01
CA LYS A 377 -24.28 6.05 -27.25
C LYS A 377 -25.55 5.24 -27.03
N THR A 378 -25.68 4.65 -25.83
CA THR A 378 -26.87 3.95 -25.34
C THR A 378 -27.14 4.37 -23.90
N PRO A 379 -28.35 4.12 -23.35
CA PRO A 379 -28.66 4.34 -21.93
C PRO A 379 -27.73 3.54 -21.00
N ILE A 380 -27.94 3.69 -19.68
CA ILE A 380 -27.32 2.81 -18.68
C ILE A 380 -27.71 1.35 -18.94
N SER A 381 -26.90 0.42 -18.43
CA SER A 381 -27.20 -1.01 -18.54
C SER A 381 -28.54 -1.37 -17.90
N GLU A 382 -29.23 -2.35 -18.49
CA GLU A 382 -30.49 -2.90 -17.95
C GLU A 382 -30.33 -3.34 -16.50
N ARG A 383 -29.18 -3.97 -16.19
CA ARG A 383 -28.79 -4.32 -14.83
C ARG A 383 -28.83 -3.14 -13.87
N SER A 384 -28.14 -2.04 -14.21
CA SER A 384 -28.08 -0.88 -13.34
C SER A 384 -29.45 -0.23 -13.17
N LEU A 385 -30.28 -0.24 -14.22
CA LEU A 385 -31.65 0.24 -14.14
C LEU A 385 -32.49 -0.59 -13.14
N GLU A 386 -32.42 -1.92 -13.23
CA GLU A 386 -33.16 -2.81 -12.32
C GLU A 386 -32.66 -2.73 -10.87
N THR A 387 -31.35 -2.76 -10.65
CA THR A 387 -30.80 -2.84 -9.30
C THR A 387 -30.77 -1.50 -8.59
N ASP A 388 -30.38 -0.42 -9.29
CA ASP A 388 -30.08 0.85 -8.63
C ASP A 388 -31.34 1.70 -8.48
N PHE A 389 -32.33 1.52 -9.37
CA PHE A 389 -33.55 2.35 -9.40
C PHE A 389 -34.83 1.56 -9.13
N MET A 390 -34.98 0.34 -9.66
CA MET A 390 -36.19 -0.46 -9.41
C MET A 390 -36.11 -1.28 -8.12
N GLY A 391 -34.91 -1.47 -7.55
CA GLY A 391 -34.69 -2.30 -6.36
C GLY A 391 -34.89 -3.79 -6.59
N ASN A 392 -34.83 -4.24 -7.85
CA ASN A 392 -34.99 -5.64 -8.22
C ASN A 392 -33.64 -6.37 -8.22
N CYS A 393 -33.66 -7.67 -7.92
CA CYS A 393 -32.48 -8.52 -8.13
C CYS A 393 -32.34 -8.82 -9.62
N PHE A 394 -31.24 -8.40 -10.23
CA PHE A 394 -30.91 -8.76 -11.61
C PHE A 394 -30.46 -10.22 -11.69
N LYS A 395 -31.13 -11.04 -12.50
CA LYS A 395 -30.92 -12.50 -12.57
C LYS A 395 -30.06 -12.98 -13.76
N VAL A 396 -29.50 -12.07 -14.55
CA VAL A 396 -28.70 -12.49 -15.72
C VAL A 396 -27.39 -13.11 -15.27
N CYS A 397 -27.05 -14.23 -15.91
CA CYS A 397 -25.81 -14.98 -15.74
C CYS A 397 -24.60 -14.04 -15.90
N ASN A 398 -23.67 -14.06 -14.95
CA ASN A 398 -22.35 -13.46 -15.13
C ASN A 398 -21.35 -14.62 -15.21
N PRO A 399 -20.98 -15.06 -16.43
CA PRO A 399 -20.19 -16.28 -16.60
C PRO A 399 -18.90 -16.31 -15.81
N VAL A 400 -18.24 -15.16 -15.63
CA VAL A 400 -16.99 -15.05 -14.88
C VAL A 400 -17.23 -15.24 -13.38
N GLU A 401 -18.24 -14.57 -12.83
CA GLU A 401 -18.54 -14.65 -11.40
C GLU A 401 -19.19 -16.00 -11.02
N ASP A 402 -20.00 -16.57 -11.90
CA ASP A 402 -20.59 -17.90 -11.70
C ASP A 402 -19.50 -18.98 -11.72
N LEU A 403 -18.52 -18.87 -12.63
CA LEU A 403 -17.33 -19.70 -12.62
C LEU A 403 -16.55 -19.57 -11.29
N LYS A 404 -16.24 -18.35 -10.85
CA LYS A 404 -15.53 -18.11 -9.57
C LYS A 404 -16.27 -18.72 -8.39
N ARG A 405 -17.59 -18.50 -8.31
CA ARG A 405 -18.46 -19.03 -7.26
C ARG A 405 -18.44 -20.56 -7.24
N LYS A 406 -18.48 -21.18 -8.42
CA LYS A 406 -18.39 -22.65 -8.53
C LYS A 406 -17.05 -23.17 -8.06
N LEU A 407 -15.95 -22.49 -8.39
CA LEU A 407 -14.61 -22.87 -7.93
C LEU A 407 -14.45 -22.73 -6.40
N ASP A 408 -15.06 -21.71 -5.80
CA ASP A 408 -15.12 -21.59 -4.34
C ASP A 408 -15.94 -22.71 -3.70
N GLU A 409 -17.03 -23.14 -4.34
CA GLU A 409 -17.81 -24.30 -3.90
C GLU A 409 -16.93 -25.56 -3.89
N LEU A 410 -16.19 -25.83 -4.98
CA LEU A 410 -15.28 -26.97 -5.07
C LEU A 410 -14.22 -26.96 -3.97
N ASP A 411 -13.59 -25.81 -3.75
CA ASP A 411 -12.55 -25.63 -2.74
C ASP A 411 -13.10 -25.83 -1.32
N SER A 412 -14.29 -25.28 -1.02
CA SER A 412 -14.95 -25.43 0.28
C SER A 412 -15.38 -26.87 0.58
N LYS A 413 -15.77 -27.63 -0.45
CA LYS A 413 -16.12 -29.05 -0.35
C LYS A 413 -14.90 -29.97 -0.18
N GLY A 414 -13.68 -29.44 -0.41
CA GLY A 414 -12.46 -30.22 -0.29
C GLY A 414 -12.29 -31.26 -1.39
N THR A 415 -12.69 -30.93 -2.63
CA THR A 415 -12.51 -31.82 -3.78
C THR A 415 -11.06 -32.26 -3.93
N THR A 416 -10.82 -33.55 -4.19
CA THR A 416 -9.46 -34.10 -4.22
C THR A 416 -8.80 -33.97 -5.60
N TRP A 417 -9.60 -33.94 -6.67
CA TRP A 417 -9.14 -33.94 -8.06
C TRP A 417 -8.83 -32.54 -8.60
N TRP A 418 -9.30 -31.50 -7.92
CA TRP A 418 -9.04 -30.09 -8.22
C TRP A 418 -8.80 -29.32 -6.93
N ARG A 419 -7.87 -28.36 -6.94
CA ARG A 419 -7.55 -27.50 -5.79
C ARG A 419 -7.31 -26.05 -6.20
N MET A 420 -7.73 -25.12 -5.36
CA MET A 420 -7.42 -23.71 -5.52
C MET A 420 -5.92 -23.47 -5.30
N LYS A 421 -5.17 -23.22 -6.38
CA LYS A 421 -3.73 -22.91 -6.28
C LYS A 421 -3.46 -21.47 -5.85
N ASN A 422 -4.20 -20.51 -6.40
CA ASN A 422 -3.96 -19.10 -6.20
C ASN A 422 -5.27 -18.30 -6.16
N ARG A 423 -5.68 -17.90 -4.95
CA ARG A 423 -6.89 -17.07 -4.74
C ARG A 423 -6.76 -15.67 -5.34
N VAL A 424 -5.54 -15.11 -5.37
CA VAL A 424 -5.26 -13.78 -5.95
C VAL A 424 -5.47 -13.79 -7.46
N VAL A 425 -5.05 -14.85 -8.16
CA VAL A 425 -5.30 -15.00 -9.61
C VAL A 425 -6.80 -15.17 -9.89
N LYS A 426 -7.52 -15.93 -9.05
CA LYS A 426 -8.99 -16.03 -9.16
C LYS A 426 -9.65 -14.66 -8.96
N GLN A 427 -9.24 -13.89 -7.96
CA GLN A 427 -9.81 -12.57 -7.68
C GLN A 427 -9.55 -11.59 -8.84
N SER A 428 -8.37 -11.64 -9.46
CA SER A 428 -8.00 -10.79 -10.60
C SER A 428 -8.52 -11.24 -11.96
N LEU A 429 -9.24 -12.37 -12.04
CA LEU A 429 -9.95 -12.79 -13.25
C LEU A 429 -11.18 -11.88 -13.44
N HIS A 430 -11.25 -11.15 -14.53
CA HIS A 430 -12.41 -10.27 -14.82
C HIS A 430 -12.94 -10.50 -16.23
N SER A 431 -14.16 -10.03 -16.50
CA SER A 431 -14.65 -9.97 -17.89
C SER A 431 -13.81 -8.97 -18.69
N VAL A 432 -13.73 -9.14 -20.01
CA VAL A 432 -13.05 -8.20 -20.90
C VAL A 432 -13.94 -6.97 -21.09
N TYR A 433 -13.43 -5.79 -20.76
CA TYR A 433 -14.21 -4.56 -20.80
C TYR A 433 -13.91 -3.71 -22.02
N SER A 434 -12.64 -3.62 -22.42
CA SER A 434 -12.21 -2.76 -23.51
C SER A 434 -12.08 -3.53 -24.83
N LYS A 435 -11.67 -2.81 -25.88
CA LYS A 435 -11.28 -3.40 -27.18
C LYS A 435 -9.82 -3.85 -27.18
N SER A 436 -9.13 -3.77 -26.05
CA SER A 436 -7.73 -4.16 -25.92
C SER A 436 -7.57 -5.66 -26.14
N VAL A 437 -6.74 -6.00 -27.13
CA VAL A 437 -6.36 -7.38 -27.41
C VAL A 437 -5.52 -7.94 -26.26
N ASP A 438 -4.69 -7.10 -25.63
CA ASP A 438 -3.84 -7.53 -24.52
C ASP A 438 -4.66 -7.84 -23.29
N GLU A 439 -5.69 -7.05 -22.97
CA GLU A 439 -6.66 -7.39 -21.92
C GLU A 439 -7.28 -8.77 -22.16
N TRP A 440 -7.80 -9.00 -23.36
CA TRP A 440 -8.39 -10.29 -23.74
C TRP A 440 -7.42 -11.47 -23.58
N LYS A 441 -6.16 -11.30 -23.98
CA LYS A 441 -5.11 -12.33 -23.81
C LYS A 441 -4.79 -12.58 -22.34
N GLU A 442 -4.72 -11.55 -21.51
CA GLU A 442 -4.45 -11.72 -20.07
C GLU A 442 -5.61 -12.43 -19.36
N GLU A 443 -6.87 -12.10 -19.68
CA GLU A 443 -8.01 -12.76 -19.03
C GLU A 443 -8.12 -14.24 -19.44
N ILE A 444 -7.78 -14.61 -20.69
CA ILE A 444 -7.66 -16.03 -21.10
C ILE A 444 -6.55 -16.75 -20.32
N LEU A 445 -5.41 -16.09 -20.10
CA LEU A 445 -4.33 -16.67 -19.30
C LEU A 445 -4.78 -16.92 -17.85
N ARG A 446 -5.44 -15.93 -17.23
CA ARG A 446 -5.98 -16.06 -15.86
C ARG A 446 -7.03 -17.16 -15.78
N LEU A 447 -7.89 -17.29 -16.78
CA LEU A 447 -8.89 -18.36 -16.87
C LEU A 447 -8.22 -19.75 -16.86
N ASP A 448 -7.20 -19.96 -17.69
CA ASP A 448 -6.43 -21.22 -17.73
C ASP A 448 -5.72 -21.50 -16.38
N GLN A 449 -5.10 -20.48 -15.78
CA GLN A 449 -4.42 -20.59 -14.49
C GLN A 449 -5.36 -20.96 -13.34
N VAL A 450 -6.59 -20.44 -13.37
CA VAL A 450 -7.58 -20.72 -12.34
C VAL A 450 -8.22 -22.08 -12.56
N LEU A 451 -8.53 -22.45 -13.80
CA LEU A 451 -9.20 -23.71 -14.12
C LEU A 451 -8.26 -24.89 -14.26
N VAL A 452 -7.41 -24.87 -15.29
CA VAL A 452 -6.65 -26.05 -15.74
C VAL A 452 -5.49 -26.31 -14.80
N GLU A 453 -4.79 -25.27 -14.35
CA GLU A 453 -3.69 -25.48 -13.41
C GLU A 453 -4.15 -25.97 -12.04
N GLY A 454 -5.43 -25.78 -11.67
CA GLY A 454 -6.00 -26.32 -10.43
C GLY A 454 -6.12 -27.85 -10.40
N LEU A 455 -6.05 -28.53 -11.56
CA LEU A 455 -6.17 -29.98 -11.66
C LEU A 455 -5.02 -30.73 -10.96
N VAL A 456 -5.36 -31.77 -10.20
CA VAL A 456 -4.41 -32.58 -9.43
C VAL A 456 -4.11 -33.89 -10.15
N LYS A 457 -3.05 -33.89 -10.98
CA LYS A 457 -2.64 -35.03 -11.82
C LYS A 457 -2.62 -36.38 -11.09
N LYS A 458 -1.99 -36.42 -9.91
CA LYS A 458 -1.85 -37.65 -9.12
C LYS A 458 -3.22 -38.21 -8.73
N GLN A 459 -4.12 -37.35 -8.26
CA GLN A 459 -5.45 -37.77 -7.81
C GLN A 459 -6.34 -38.19 -8.98
N LEU A 460 -6.32 -37.43 -10.08
CA LEU A 460 -7.07 -37.79 -11.30
C LEU A 460 -6.68 -39.18 -11.81
N LYS A 461 -5.38 -39.50 -11.80
CA LYS A 461 -4.90 -40.83 -12.19
C LYS A 461 -5.39 -41.94 -11.25
N VAL A 462 -5.47 -41.67 -9.94
CA VAL A 462 -6.05 -42.61 -8.97
C VAL A 462 -7.54 -42.79 -9.22
N ASN A 463 -8.28 -41.69 -9.41
CA ASN A 463 -9.72 -41.71 -9.66
C ASN A 463 -10.05 -42.51 -10.93
N ALA A 464 -9.34 -42.26 -12.04
CA ALA A 464 -9.50 -43.03 -13.28
C ALA A 464 -9.30 -44.54 -13.08
N LYS A 465 -8.26 -44.95 -12.33
CA LYS A 465 -8.01 -46.37 -12.00
C LYS A 465 -9.11 -46.97 -11.14
N THR A 466 -9.59 -46.24 -10.15
CA THR A 466 -10.72 -46.65 -9.28
C THR A 466 -12.04 -46.78 -10.06
N LEU A 467 -12.16 -46.07 -11.19
CA LEU A 467 -13.28 -46.15 -12.13
C LEU A 467 -13.06 -47.19 -13.25
N GLY A 468 -12.05 -48.06 -13.12
CA GLY A 468 -11.80 -49.16 -14.06
C GLY A 468 -11.05 -48.76 -15.34
N GLN A 469 -10.54 -47.53 -15.42
CA GLN A 469 -9.77 -47.03 -16.56
C GLN A 469 -8.26 -47.15 -16.32
N ASN A 470 -7.48 -47.34 -17.38
CA ASN A 470 -6.02 -47.45 -17.30
C ASN A 470 -5.33 -46.36 -18.16
N PRO A 471 -5.30 -45.10 -17.68
CA PRO A 471 -4.68 -44.01 -18.43
C PRO A 471 -3.15 -44.19 -18.55
N PRO A 472 -2.57 -43.98 -19.75
CA PRO A 472 -1.12 -43.93 -19.96
C PRO A 472 -0.40 -42.89 -19.10
N ASP A 473 0.87 -43.15 -18.76
CA ASP A 473 1.69 -42.24 -17.93
C ASP A 473 1.97 -40.87 -18.59
N LYS A 474 1.98 -40.84 -19.92
CA LYS A 474 2.18 -39.63 -20.73
C LYS A 474 0.99 -38.67 -20.69
N ASP A 475 -0.18 -39.15 -20.31
CA ASP A 475 -1.39 -38.34 -20.34
C ASP A 475 -1.32 -37.22 -19.28
N ARG A 476 -1.74 -36.04 -19.72
CA ARG A 476 -1.79 -34.83 -18.90
C ARG A 476 -3.16 -34.66 -18.25
N GLU A 477 -3.25 -33.67 -17.39
CA GLU A 477 -4.37 -33.38 -16.50
C GLU A 477 -5.72 -33.40 -17.21
N LEU A 478 -5.89 -32.62 -18.29
CA LEU A 478 -7.15 -32.59 -19.07
C LEU A 478 -7.53 -33.97 -19.61
N LYS A 479 -6.57 -34.73 -20.13
CA LYS A 479 -6.83 -36.07 -20.65
C LYS A 479 -7.18 -37.06 -19.54
N LEU A 480 -6.61 -36.89 -18.34
CA LEU A 480 -6.96 -37.70 -17.18
C LEU A 480 -8.38 -37.41 -16.69
N VAL A 481 -8.89 -36.18 -16.82
CA VAL A 481 -10.31 -35.88 -16.56
C VAL A 481 -11.21 -36.61 -17.56
N GLU A 482 -10.86 -36.62 -18.87
CA GLU A 482 -11.61 -37.40 -19.87
C GLU A 482 -11.68 -38.89 -19.50
N TRP A 483 -10.57 -39.48 -19.04
CA TRP A 483 -10.57 -40.85 -18.55
C TRP A 483 -11.49 -41.04 -17.33
N CYS A 484 -11.54 -40.09 -16.41
CA CYS A 484 -12.47 -40.18 -15.28
C CYS A 484 -13.92 -40.13 -15.75
N LEU A 485 -14.26 -39.25 -16.71
CA LEU A 485 -15.62 -39.16 -17.26
C LEU A 485 -16.04 -40.46 -17.97
N LEU A 486 -15.15 -41.08 -18.75
CA LEU A 486 -15.38 -42.41 -19.34
C LEU A 486 -15.66 -43.47 -18.26
N GLY A 487 -14.92 -43.41 -17.15
CA GLY A 487 -15.12 -44.26 -15.98
C GLY A 487 -16.45 -44.02 -15.25
N CYS A 488 -17.01 -42.82 -15.35
CA CYS A 488 -18.34 -42.45 -14.84
C CYS A 488 -19.49 -42.83 -15.79
N GLY A 489 -19.22 -43.49 -16.92
CA GLY A 489 -20.24 -43.97 -17.85
C GLY A 489 -20.55 -43.03 -19.03
N PHE A 490 -19.77 -41.96 -19.20
CA PHE A 490 -19.87 -41.11 -20.39
C PHE A 490 -19.28 -41.85 -21.59
N ASP A 491 -19.90 -41.72 -22.77
CA ASP A 491 -19.27 -42.19 -24.00
C ASP A 491 -18.10 -41.26 -24.41
N ALA A 492 -17.25 -41.74 -25.31
CA ALA A 492 -16.03 -41.04 -25.69
C ALA A 492 -16.28 -39.74 -26.47
N GLU A 493 -17.41 -39.60 -27.15
CA GLU A 493 -17.78 -38.36 -27.83
C GLU A 493 -18.29 -37.33 -26.83
N HIS A 494 -19.18 -37.74 -25.92
CA HIS A 494 -19.72 -36.88 -24.89
C HIS A 494 -18.64 -36.40 -23.90
N ALA A 495 -17.75 -37.28 -23.44
CA ALA A 495 -16.64 -36.89 -22.57
C ALA A 495 -15.69 -35.87 -23.22
N ARG A 496 -15.44 -35.99 -24.53
CA ARG A 496 -14.65 -35.01 -25.30
C ARG A 496 -15.39 -33.69 -25.45
N SER A 497 -16.69 -33.74 -25.72
CA SER A 497 -17.54 -32.54 -25.82
C SER A 497 -17.56 -31.75 -24.52
N VAL A 498 -17.75 -32.43 -23.38
CA VAL A 498 -17.73 -31.80 -22.05
C VAL A 498 -16.41 -31.09 -21.77
N LEU A 499 -15.27 -31.67 -22.13
CA LEU A 499 -13.95 -31.05 -21.88
C LEU A 499 -13.45 -30.12 -22.99
N SER A 500 -14.16 -30.01 -24.11
CA SER A 500 -13.77 -29.13 -25.21
C SER A 500 -13.53 -27.68 -24.78
N PRO A 501 -14.35 -27.05 -23.89
CA PRO A 501 -14.12 -25.64 -23.51
C PRO A 501 -12.82 -25.43 -22.74
N TRP A 502 -12.39 -26.43 -21.96
CA TRP A 502 -11.15 -26.37 -21.19
C TRP A 502 -9.92 -26.55 -22.10
N HIS A 503 -10.03 -27.41 -23.11
CA HIS A 503 -9.02 -27.50 -24.17
C HIS A 503 -8.94 -26.21 -24.97
N ASP A 504 -10.07 -25.58 -25.30
CA ASP A 504 -10.11 -24.28 -25.98
C ASP A 504 -9.35 -23.22 -25.19
N ALA A 505 -9.69 -23.05 -23.90
CA ALA A 505 -9.02 -22.09 -23.02
C ALA A 505 -7.50 -22.35 -22.93
N HIS A 506 -7.10 -23.60 -22.74
CA HIS A 506 -5.68 -23.99 -22.62
C HIS A 506 -4.88 -23.78 -23.92
N ASN A 507 -5.50 -24.11 -25.06
CA ASN A 507 -4.89 -23.94 -26.37
C ASN A 507 -4.79 -22.46 -26.74
N LEU A 508 -5.85 -21.68 -26.51
CA LEU A 508 -5.85 -20.23 -26.70
C LEU A 508 -4.74 -19.58 -25.88
N ARG A 509 -4.64 -19.91 -24.58
CA ARG A 509 -3.56 -19.43 -23.71
C ARG A 509 -2.18 -19.72 -24.30
N SER A 510 -1.96 -20.94 -24.81
CA SER A 510 -0.68 -21.37 -25.36
C SER A 510 -0.34 -20.66 -26.68
N VAL A 511 -1.32 -20.47 -27.56
CA VAL A 511 -1.13 -19.79 -28.85
C VAL A 511 -0.96 -18.28 -28.67
N LEU A 512 -1.72 -17.64 -27.78
CA LEU A 512 -1.74 -16.19 -27.63
C LEU A 512 -0.52 -15.62 -26.88
N LYS A 513 0.15 -16.41 -26.05
CA LYS A 513 1.36 -16.02 -25.29
C LYS A 513 2.67 -16.57 -25.87
N GLY A 514 2.61 -17.45 -26.87
CA GLY A 514 3.79 -18.02 -27.52
C GLY A 514 4.53 -17.03 -28.42
N HIS A 515 5.86 -16.92 -28.29
CA HIS A 515 6.70 -15.98 -29.07
C HIS A 515 6.70 -16.21 -30.61
N ILE A 516 6.05 -17.26 -31.13
CA ILE A 516 6.18 -17.75 -32.52
C ILE A 516 4.90 -17.53 -33.36
N SER A 517 3.77 -17.11 -32.76
CA SER A 517 2.43 -17.28 -33.34
C SER A 517 1.78 -16.01 -33.90
N GLY A 518 2.55 -15.01 -34.35
CA GLY A 518 1.99 -13.71 -34.77
C GLY A 518 0.83 -13.79 -35.78
N GLN A 519 0.93 -14.65 -36.80
CA GLN A 519 -0.13 -14.82 -37.82
C GLN A 519 -1.32 -15.64 -37.32
N THR A 520 -1.08 -16.70 -36.54
CA THR A 520 -2.15 -17.56 -36.02
C THR A 520 -2.97 -16.85 -34.94
N ALA A 521 -2.32 -16.11 -34.04
CA ALA A 521 -3.00 -15.33 -33.00
C ALA A 521 -3.88 -14.23 -33.61
N GLU A 522 -3.44 -13.62 -34.71
CA GLU A 522 -4.22 -12.61 -35.40
C GLU A 522 -5.45 -13.20 -36.10
N GLN A 523 -5.32 -14.39 -36.69
CA GLN A 523 -6.49 -15.08 -37.27
C GLN A 523 -7.52 -15.43 -36.21
N ILE A 524 -7.10 -15.97 -35.06
CA ILE A 524 -7.99 -16.27 -33.92
C ILE A 524 -8.72 -15.00 -33.46
N ARG A 525 -8.02 -13.86 -33.40
CA ARG A 525 -8.64 -12.58 -33.04
C ARG A 525 -9.74 -12.17 -34.03
N ILE A 526 -9.47 -12.31 -35.34
CA ILE A 526 -10.44 -12.00 -36.39
C ILE A 526 -11.66 -12.91 -36.28
N ASP A 527 -11.43 -14.21 -36.09
CA ASP A 527 -12.50 -15.21 -35.97
C ASP A 527 -13.35 -14.95 -34.72
N ALA A 528 -12.72 -14.65 -33.58
CA ALA A 528 -13.43 -14.29 -32.35
C ALA A 528 -14.35 -13.07 -32.52
N ILE A 529 -13.88 -12.02 -33.23
CA ILE A 529 -14.72 -10.84 -33.52
C ILE A 529 -15.83 -11.18 -34.52
N LYS A 530 -15.54 -11.98 -35.53
CA LYS A 530 -16.49 -12.35 -36.58
C LYS A 530 -17.63 -13.21 -36.03
N ASP A 531 -17.30 -14.19 -35.19
CA ASP A 531 -18.25 -15.20 -34.73
C ASP A 531 -19.04 -14.74 -33.50
N PHE A 532 -18.43 -13.91 -32.63
CA PHE A 532 -19.05 -13.44 -31.38
C PHE A 532 -19.36 -11.93 -31.36
N GLY A 533 -19.00 -11.18 -32.41
CA GLY A 533 -19.18 -9.74 -32.53
C GLY A 533 -18.19 -8.89 -31.73
N SER A 534 -17.63 -9.42 -30.64
CA SER A 534 -16.60 -8.74 -29.84
C SER A 534 -15.74 -9.72 -29.05
N LEU A 535 -14.54 -9.28 -28.65
CA LEU A 535 -13.65 -10.07 -27.78
C LEU A 535 -14.27 -10.31 -26.39
N ARG A 536 -15.08 -9.37 -25.90
CA ARG A 536 -15.85 -9.52 -24.66
C ARG A 536 -16.85 -10.66 -24.75
N ASN A 537 -17.65 -10.70 -25.81
CA ASN A 537 -18.64 -11.76 -25.99
C ASN A 537 -17.98 -13.12 -26.16
N HIS A 538 -16.89 -13.20 -26.93
CA HIS A 538 -16.11 -14.43 -27.06
C HIS A 538 -15.57 -14.91 -25.70
N PHE A 539 -15.02 -14.00 -24.88
CA PHE A 539 -14.52 -14.39 -23.56
C PHE A 539 -15.64 -14.82 -22.60
N ASN A 540 -16.78 -14.12 -22.60
CA ASN A 540 -17.93 -14.48 -21.78
C ASN A 540 -18.51 -15.85 -22.18
N ASP A 541 -18.64 -16.12 -23.48
CA ASP A 541 -19.04 -17.44 -24.00
C ASP A 541 -18.06 -18.54 -23.56
N LEU A 542 -16.76 -18.30 -23.66
CA LEU A 542 -15.74 -19.25 -23.20
C LEU A 542 -15.87 -19.52 -21.69
N CYS A 543 -16.07 -18.48 -20.88
CA CYS A 543 -16.30 -18.65 -19.44
C CYS A 543 -17.59 -19.41 -19.14
N GLU A 544 -18.66 -19.16 -19.89
CA GLU A 544 -19.96 -19.82 -19.72
C GLU A 544 -19.84 -21.32 -20.02
N ARG A 545 -19.29 -21.68 -21.18
CA ARG A 545 -19.03 -23.08 -21.54
C ARG A 545 -18.09 -23.78 -20.57
N CYS A 546 -17.08 -23.07 -20.06
CA CYS A 546 -16.18 -23.59 -19.02
C CYS A 546 -16.91 -23.83 -17.70
N HIS A 547 -17.81 -22.93 -17.29
CA HIS A 547 -18.64 -23.08 -16.09
C HIS A 547 -19.61 -24.25 -16.21
N GLU A 548 -20.31 -24.38 -17.34
CA GLU A 548 -21.20 -25.51 -17.62
C GLU A 548 -20.44 -26.84 -17.59
N SER A 549 -19.30 -26.90 -18.27
CA SER A 549 -18.38 -28.04 -18.24
C SER A 549 -17.94 -28.38 -16.82
N LEU A 550 -17.56 -27.38 -16.01
CA LEU A 550 -17.15 -27.57 -14.62
C LEU A 550 -18.29 -28.16 -13.79
N CYS A 551 -19.52 -27.69 -13.97
CA CYS A 551 -20.71 -28.24 -13.32
C CYS A 551 -20.93 -29.72 -13.66
N VAL A 552 -20.83 -30.10 -14.93
CA VAL A 552 -20.97 -31.50 -15.38
C VAL A 552 -19.88 -32.39 -14.80
N ILE A 553 -18.61 -31.96 -14.87
CA ILE A 553 -17.46 -32.70 -14.33
C ILE A 553 -17.61 -32.88 -12.82
N PHE A 554 -17.97 -31.81 -12.12
CA PHE A 554 -18.16 -31.83 -10.67
C PHE A 554 -19.23 -32.84 -10.26
N ASN A 555 -20.42 -32.80 -10.89
CA ASN A 555 -21.49 -33.73 -10.56
C ASN A 555 -21.08 -35.18 -10.86
N ALA A 556 -20.47 -35.44 -12.03
CA ALA A 556 -20.03 -36.78 -12.41
C ALA A 556 -19.01 -37.39 -11.42
N LEU A 557 -18.04 -36.59 -10.95
CA LEU A 557 -16.97 -37.08 -10.08
C LEU A 557 -17.34 -37.13 -8.59
N GLU A 558 -18.30 -36.32 -8.14
CA GLU A 558 -18.73 -36.30 -6.73
C GLU A 558 -19.91 -37.26 -6.46
N GLU A 559 -20.88 -37.40 -7.38
CA GLU A 559 -21.98 -38.37 -7.23
C GLU A 559 -21.44 -39.81 -7.16
N ASN A 560 -20.42 -40.13 -7.96
CA ASN A 560 -19.76 -41.44 -7.95
C ASN A 560 -18.92 -41.72 -6.68
N GLN A 561 -18.53 -40.68 -5.93
CA GLN A 561 -17.86 -40.85 -4.64
C GLN A 561 -18.87 -41.18 -3.53
N GLN A 562 -20.08 -40.61 -3.57
CA GLN A 562 -21.13 -40.86 -2.58
C GLN A 562 -21.73 -42.28 -2.67
N ASP A 563 -21.96 -42.78 -3.89
CA ASP A 563 -22.51 -44.14 -4.09
C ASP A 563 -21.61 -45.24 -3.53
N LYS A 564 -20.28 -45.01 -3.49
CA LYS A 564 -19.31 -45.97 -2.94
C LYS A 564 -19.15 -45.89 -1.42
N THR A 565 -19.43 -44.75 -0.80
CA THR A 565 -19.51 -44.63 0.67
C THR A 565 -20.81 -45.20 1.25
N GLY A 566 -21.89 -45.21 0.45
CA GLY A 566 -23.17 -45.83 0.83
C GLY A 566 -23.17 -47.36 0.81
N THR A 567 -22.28 -47.99 0.03
CA THR A 567 -22.20 -49.46 -0.08
C THR A 567 -21.33 -50.13 0.99
N GLN A 568 -20.74 -49.38 1.93
CA GLN A 568 -19.98 -49.93 3.07
C GLN A 568 -20.79 -50.08 4.37
N ASN A 569 -22.07 -49.70 4.37
CA ASN A 569 -22.99 -49.91 5.51
C ASN A 569 -24.21 -50.75 5.08
N ILE A 570 -24.00 -52.00 4.65
CA ILE A 570 -24.98 -53.10 4.76
C ILE A 570 -24.23 -54.37 5.17
#